data_AF-A0A9W5MZL9-F1
#
_entry.id   AF-A0A9W5MZL9-F1
#
_cell.length_a   1.000
_cell.length_b   1.000
_cell.length_c   1.000
_cell.angle_alpha   90.00
_cell.angle_beta   90.00
_cell.angle_gamma   90.00
#
_symmetry.space_group_name_H-M   'P 1'
#
loop_
_entity.id
_entity.type
_entity.pdbx_description
1 polymer ?
#
loop_
_entity_poly.entity_id
_entity_poly.type
_entity_poly.pdbx_seq_one_letter_code
_entity_poly.pdbx_strand_id
1 'polypeptide(L)'
;MVNKLTPPPSLPDPQDLRAIIAYNMRLYRVNHGWSQEELARQCGLDRTYVSAVERKRWNIALSNIEKIASALKIAPYKLLLPPQEMLRQMTEPTDTQA
;
A
#
# COMPACT_ATOMS: atom_id res chain seq x y z
N MET A 1 -14.63 11.59 18.61
CA MET A 1 -14.35 10.18 18.21
C MET A 1 -13.11 10.19 17.32
N VAL A 2 -11.94 9.83 17.84
CA VAL A 2 -10.68 9.89 17.08
C VAL A 2 -10.60 8.66 16.20
N ASN A 3 -10.77 8.82 14.89
CA ASN A 3 -10.58 7.72 13.93
C ASN A 3 -9.09 7.37 13.94
N LYS A 4 -8.69 6.37 14.72
CA LYS A 4 -7.27 5.99 14.86
C LYS A 4 -6.81 5.39 13.53
N LEU A 5 -6.16 6.24 12.73
CA LEU A 5 -5.39 5.80 11.57
C LEU A 5 -4.30 4.87 12.08
N THR A 6 -4.55 3.58 11.94
CA THR A 6 -3.67 2.52 12.44
C THR A 6 -2.91 1.92 11.28
N PRO A 7 -1.57 1.79 11.39
CA PRO A 7 -0.78 1.10 10.39
C PRO A 7 -1.19 -0.37 10.28
N PRO A 8 -0.75 -1.09 9.23
CA PRO A 8 -1.00 -2.52 9.11
C PRO A 8 -0.45 -3.28 10.33
N PRO A 9 -1.20 -4.26 10.88
CA PRO A 9 -0.83 -4.91 12.14
C PRO A 9 0.28 -5.96 12.00
N SER A 10 0.49 -6.51 10.81
CA SER A 10 1.46 -7.56 10.54
C SER A 10 1.99 -7.47 9.12
N LEU A 11 3.14 -8.08 8.88
CA LEU A 11 3.71 -8.21 7.54
C LEU A 11 2.84 -9.15 6.68
N PRO A 12 2.72 -8.89 5.36
CA PRO A 12 2.00 -9.76 4.44
C PRO A 12 2.84 -10.98 4.06
N ASP A 13 2.21 -12.03 3.51
CA ASP A 13 2.93 -13.07 2.79
C ASP A 13 3.60 -12.45 1.53
N PRO A 14 4.92 -12.56 1.33
CA PRO A 14 5.62 -11.98 0.18
C PRO A 14 5.18 -12.57 -1.17
N GLN A 15 4.51 -13.73 -1.19
CA GLN A 15 4.00 -14.33 -2.43
C GLN A 15 2.53 -13.94 -2.73
N ASP A 16 1.82 -13.31 -1.78
CA ASP A 16 0.45 -12.82 -1.97
C ASP A 16 0.47 -11.32 -2.33
N LEU A 17 0.42 -11.03 -3.65
CA LEU A 17 0.38 -9.66 -4.16
C LEU A 17 -0.82 -8.86 -3.64
N ARG A 18 -1.97 -9.50 -3.34
CA ARG A 18 -3.12 -8.78 -2.78
C ARG A 18 -2.83 -8.35 -1.35
N ALA A 19 -2.16 -9.20 -0.57
CA ALA A 19 -1.71 -8.85 0.77
C ALA A 19 -0.66 -7.74 0.77
N ILE A 20 0.28 -7.77 -0.18
CA ILE A 20 1.29 -6.72 -0.35
C ILE A 20 0.64 -5.38 -0.70
N ILE A 21 -0.25 -5.34 -1.70
CA ILE A 21 -0.97 -4.13 -2.08
C ILE A 21 -1.80 -3.60 -0.90
N ALA A 22 -2.55 -4.47 -0.21
CA ALA A 22 -3.36 -4.08 0.93
C ALA A 22 -2.51 -3.47 2.07
N TYR A 23 -1.37 -4.09 2.36
CA TYR A 23 -0.41 -3.60 3.35
C TYR A 23 0.14 -2.22 2.96
N ASN A 24 0.72 -2.11 1.76
CA ASN A 24 1.36 -0.89 1.29
C ASN A 24 0.37 0.26 1.17
N MET A 25 -0.82 0.01 0.60
CA MET A 25 -1.86 1.03 0.48
C MET A 25 -2.27 1.59 1.84
N ARG A 26 -2.45 0.73 2.85
CA ARG A 26 -2.74 1.15 4.22
C ARG A 26 -1.56 1.89 4.86
N LEU A 27 -0.34 1.40 4.69
CA LEU A 27 0.87 2.03 5.21
C LEU A 27 1.01 3.46 4.69
N TYR A 28 1.00 3.64 3.37
CA TYR A 28 1.19 4.95 2.74
C TYR A 28 0.06 5.91 3.05
N ARG A 29 -1.22 5.48 3.05
CA ARG A 29 -2.32 6.39 3.40
C ARG A 29 -2.27 6.82 4.86
N VAL A 30 -1.88 5.93 5.78
CA VAL A 30 -1.75 6.27 7.21
C VAL A 30 -0.62 7.27 7.41
N ASN A 31 0.49 7.13 6.69
CA ASN A 31 1.58 8.12 6.69
C ASN A 31 1.13 9.48 6.15
N HIS A 32 0.14 9.52 5.26
CA HIS A 32 -0.50 10.76 4.80
C HIS A 32 -1.57 11.31 5.75
N GLY A 33 -1.92 10.59 6.82
CA GLY A 33 -3.03 10.97 7.68
C GLY A 33 -4.41 10.73 7.05
N TRP A 34 -4.53 9.78 6.12
CA TRP A 34 -5.75 9.52 5.35
C TRP A 34 -6.51 8.27 5.79
N SER A 35 -7.84 8.43 5.91
CA SER A 35 -8.78 7.31 6.04
C SER A 35 -8.94 6.58 4.69
N GLN A 36 -9.63 5.43 4.70
CA GLN A 36 -10.00 4.75 3.44
C GLN A 36 -10.88 5.63 2.55
N GLU A 37 -11.76 6.41 3.16
CA GLU A 37 -12.65 7.35 2.46
C GLU A 37 -11.87 8.48 1.82
N GLU A 38 -10.90 9.04 2.54
CA GLU A 38 -10.05 10.10 2.00
C GLU A 38 -9.16 9.57 0.86
N LEU A 39 -8.57 8.38 1.00
CA LEU A 39 -7.83 7.76 -0.11
C LEU A 39 -8.73 7.57 -1.34
N ALA A 40 -9.94 7.04 -1.15
CA ALA A 40 -10.91 6.83 -2.23
C ALA A 40 -11.24 8.13 -2.95
N ARG A 41 -11.47 9.21 -2.20
CA ARG A 41 -11.70 10.56 -2.73
C ARG A 41 -10.49 11.07 -3.55
N GLN A 42 -9.27 10.87 -3.04
CA GLN A 42 -8.04 11.34 -3.70
C GLN A 42 -7.73 10.59 -4.99
N CYS A 43 -8.03 9.29 -5.08
CA CYS A 43 -7.81 8.49 -6.29
C CYS A 43 -9.03 8.40 -7.22
N GLY A 44 -10.15 9.04 -6.86
CA GLY A 44 -11.39 9.01 -7.64
C GLY A 44 -11.99 7.60 -7.74
N LEU A 45 -11.85 6.80 -6.69
CA LEU A 45 -12.42 5.44 -6.60
C LEU A 45 -13.53 5.39 -5.54
N ASP A 46 -14.35 4.34 -5.60
CA ASP A 46 -15.38 4.12 -4.60
C ASP A 46 -14.75 3.68 -3.25
N ARG A 47 -15.24 4.22 -2.13
CA ARG A 47 -14.77 3.86 -0.78
C ARG A 47 -14.91 2.35 -0.50
N THR A 48 -15.99 1.72 -0.97
CA THR A 48 -16.22 0.27 -0.82
C THR A 48 -15.20 -0.54 -1.61
N TYR A 49 -14.77 -0.03 -2.77
CA TYR A 49 -13.69 -0.63 -3.57
C TYR A 49 -12.37 -0.58 -2.81
N VAL A 50 -11.97 0.60 -2.31
CA VAL A 50 -10.74 0.78 -1.50
C VAL A 50 -10.76 -0.13 -0.26
N SER A 51 -11.88 -0.16 0.47
CA SER A 51 -12.05 -1.04 1.63
C SER A 51 -11.90 -2.52 1.27
N ALA A 52 -12.45 -2.94 0.14
CA ALA A 52 -12.39 -4.32 -0.30
C ALA A 52 -11.01 -4.72 -0.84
N VAL A 53 -10.26 -3.79 -1.44
CA VAL A 53 -8.84 -3.98 -1.78
C VAL A 53 -8.01 -4.16 -0.51
N GLU A 54 -8.17 -3.33 0.53
CA GLU A 54 -7.45 -3.51 1.82
C GLU A 54 -7.80 -4.83 2.53
N ARG A 55 -8.99 -5.38 2.25
CA ARG A 55 -9.42 -6.69 2.76
C ARG A 55 -9.08 -7.84 1.83
N LYS A 56 -8.28 -7.60 0.77
CA LYS A 56 -7.78 -8.60 -0.20
C LYS A 56 -8.90 -9.32 -0.98
N ARG A 57 -10.07 -8.67 -1.12
CA ARG A 57 -11.27 -9.28 -1.74
C ARG A 57 -11.33 -9.11 -3.26
N TRP A 58 -10.56 -8.21 -3.84
CA TRP A 58 -10.58 -7.92 -5.27
C TRP A 58 -9.31 -8.31 -5.99
N ASN A 59 -9.47 -8.73 -7.24
CA ASN A 59 -8.40 -8.70 -8.22
C ASN A 59 -8.34 -7.29 -8.83
N ILE A 60 -7.38 -6.49 -8.39
CA ILE A 60 -7.24 -5.09 -8.82
C ILE A 60 -6.58 -5.01 -10.19
N ALA A 61 -7.14 -4.19 -11.09
CA ALA A 61 -6.53 -3.89 -12.38
C ALA A 61 -5.34 -2.93 -12.22
N LEU A 62 -4.32 -3.04 -13.07
CA LEU A 62 -3.13 -2.18 -13.04
C LEU A 62 -3.47 -0.69 -13.12
N SER A 63 -4.47 -0.31 -13.90
CA SER A 63 -4.93 1.09 -14.02
C SER A 63 -5.43 1.67 -12.69
N ASN A 64 -6.00 0.85 -11.80
CA ASN A 64 -6.39 1.30 -10.46
C ASN A 64 -5.19 1.37 -9.52
N ILE A 65 -4.17 0.51 -9.69
CA ILE A 65 -2.90 0.62 -8.97
C ILE A 65 -2.22 1.96 -9.31
N GLU A 66 -2.20 2.34 -10.58
CA GLU A 66 -1.65 3.64 -11.03
C GLU A 66 -2.37 4.83 -10.40
N LYS A 67 -3.71 4.82 -10.37
CA LYS A 67 -4.51 5.86 -9.70
C LYS A 67 -4.20 5.98 -8.21
N ILE A 68 -4.14 4.85 -7.52
CA ILE A 68 -3.83 4.81 -6.08
C ILE A 68 -2.40 5.32 -5.83
N ALA A 69 -1.43 4.87 -6.64
CA ALA A 69 -0.04 5.30 -6.53
C ALA A 69 0.12 6.80 -6.79
N SER A 70 -0.56 7.33 -7.81
CA SER A 70 -0.60 8.76 -8.13
C SER A 70 -1.18 9.57 -6.98
N ALA A 71 -2.30 9.14 -6.39
CA ALA A 71 -2.90 9.81 -5.23
C ALA A 71 -1.97 9.81 -4.02
N LEU A 72 -1.28 8.70 -3.76
CA LEU A 72 -0.30 8.55 -2.67
C LEU A 72 1.07 9.16 -2.98
N LYS A 73 1.26 9.76 -4.17
CA LYS A 73 2.53 10.36 -4.64
C LYS A 73 3.72 9.41 -4.58
N ILE A 74 3.51 8.15 -4.98
CA ILE A 74 4.55 7.11 -5.05
C ILE A 74 4.59 6.50 -6.45
N ALA A 75 5.72 5.87 -6.79
CA ALA A 75 5.80 5.05 -8.00
C ALA A 75 4.93 3.79 -7.86
N PRO A 76 4.21 3.34 -8.91
CA PRO A 76 3.28 2.21 -8.82
C PRO A 76 3.89 0.90 -8.29
N TYR A 77 5.14 0.60 -8.66
CA TYR A 77 5.83 -0.60 -8.21
C TYR A 77 5.98 -0.66 -6.67
N LYS A 78 5.97 0.48 -5.97
CA LYS A 78 6.05 0.52 -4.50
C LYS A 78 4.82 -0.07 -3.83
N LEU A 79 3.67 -0.14 -4.51
CA LEU A 79 2.50 -0.86 -4.01
C LEU A 79 2.67 -2.38 -4.10
N LEU A 80 3.53 -2.86 -4.99
CA LEU A 80 3.81 -4.28 -5.23
C LEU A 80 5.09 -4.78 -4.54
N LEU A 81 5.91 -3.88 -4.01
CA LEU A 81 7.15 -4.23 -3.32
C LEU A 81 6.84 -4.83 -1.93
N PRO A 82 7.24 -6.07 -1.62
CA PRO A 82 7.05 -6.63 -0.29
C PRO A 82 7.80 -5.81 0.76
N PRO A 83 7.18 -5.48 1.91
CA PRO A 83 7.84 -4.68 2.95
C PRO A 83 9.08 -5.38 3.54
N GLN A 84 9.14 -6.72 3.51
CA GLN A 84 10.30 -7.50 3.92
C GLN A 84 11.54 -7.19 3.08
N GLU A 85 11.38 -7.03 1.77
CA GLU A 85 12.49 -6.70 0.86
C GLU A 85 13.00 -5.28 1.11
N MET A 86 12.09 -4.35 1.43
CA MET A 86 12.46 -2.99 1.86
C MET A 86 13.32 -3.00 3.12
N LEU A 87 12.97 -3.84 4.10
CA LEU A 87 13.72 -3.99 5.34
C LEU A 87 15.10 -4.64 5.11
N ARG A 88 15.17 -5.68 4.26
CA ARG A 88 16.45 -6.33 3.90
C ARG A 88 17.44 -5.34 3.28
N GLN A 89 16.97 -4.53 2.34
CA GLN A 89 17.80 -3.51 1.67
C GLN A 89 18.28 -2.39 2.62
N MET A 90 17.65 -2.21 3.78
CA MET A 90 18.09 -1.26 4.81
C MET A 90 19.08 -1.86 5.80
N THR A 91 19.03 -3.18 6.03
CA THR A 91 19.89 -3.86 7.02
C THR A 91 21.16 -4.45 6.43
N GLU A 92 21.18 -4.71 5.12
CA GLU A 92 22.40 -5.07 4.41
C GLU A 92 22.90 -3.83 3.66
N PRO A 93 23.93 -3.12 4.17
CA PRO A 93 24.54 -2.06 3.38
C PRO A 93 24.95 -2.70 2.06
N THR A 94 24.57 -2.05 0.97
CA THR A 94 24.94 -2.46 -0.37
C THR A 94 26.44 -2.74 -0.37
N ASP A 95 26.81 -4.02 -0.33
CA ASP A 95 28.18 -4.42 -0.56
C ASP A 95 28.53 -3.88 -1.93
N THR A 96 29.47 -2.95 -1.91
CA THR A 96 30.26 -2.49 -3.04
C THR A 96 30.27 -3.53 -4.14
N GLN A 97 29.59 -3.24 -5.24
CA GLN A 97 29.99 -3.80 -6.53
C GLN A 97 30.55 -2.65 -7.33
N ALA A 98 31.84 -2.82 -7.60
CA ALA A 98 32.81 -1.93 -8.19
C ALA A 98 32.47 -1.45 -9.61
#